data_AF-A0A382BJW7-F1
#
_entry.id   AF-A0A382BJW7-F1
#
_cell.length_a   1.000
_cell.length_b   1.000
_cell.length_c   1.000
_cell.angle_alpha   90.00
_cell.angle_beta   90.00
_cell.angle_gamma   90.00
#
_symmetry.space_group_name_H-M   'P 1'
#
loop_
_entity.id
_entity.type
_entity.pdbx_description
1 polymer ?
#
loop_
_entity_poly.entity_id
_entity_poly.type
_entity_poly.pdbx_seq_one_letter_code
_entity_poly.pdbx_strand_id
1 'polypeptide(L)'
;CRIENPNLVRLYKKYNSSGLQIIGVSLDRTKEQWEKAISDDNLPWIHVSNLDFWNDPVARMYSIRAIPQSFLLDENGYVIAKNLRGLSLEQKVESALSINK
;
A
#
# COMPACT_ATOMS: atom_id res chain seq x y z
N CYS A 1 -9.68 4.48 -0.06
CA CYS A 1 -8.83 3.35 0.38
C CYS A 1 -9.66 2.10 0.67
N ARG A 2 -10.58 2.17 1.65
CA ARG A 2 -11.39 1.05 2.19
C ARG A 2 -11.96 0.07 1.15
N ILE A 3 -12.49 0.56 0.03
CA ILE A 3 -13.07 -0.28 -1.04
C ILE A 3 -12.06 -1.30 -1.59
N GLU A 4 -10.79 -0.91 -1.71
CA GLU A 4 -9.74 -1.78 -2.26
C GLU A 4 -9.04 -2.63 -1.20
N ASN A 5 -9.24 -2.34 0.09
CA ASN A 5 -8.58 -3.05 1.18
C ASN A 5 -8.83 -4.57 1.15
N PRO A 6 -10.06 -5.08 0.91
CA PRO A 6 -10.28 -6.53 0.78
C PRO A 6 -9.45 -7.17 -0.34
N ASN A 7 -9.28 -6.49 -1.48
CA ASN A 7 -8.44 -6.96 -2.58
C ASN A 7 -6.96 -6.99 -2.18
N LEU A 8 -6.46 -5.95 -1.51
CA LEU A 8 -5.08 -5.90 -1.02
C LEU A 8 -4.82 -6.96 0.05
N VAL A 9 -5.76 -7.22 0.96
CA VAL A 9 -5.64 -8.30 1.95
C VAL A 9 -5.55 -9.66 1.28
N ARG A 10 -6.40 -9.93 0.28
CA ARG A 10 -6.32 -11.18 -0.51
C ARG A 10 -4.97 -11.31 -1.21
N LEU A 11 -4.54 -10.24 -1.90
CA LEU A 11 -3.29 -10.20 -2.63
C LEU A 11 -2.08 -10.43 -1.71
N TYR A 12 -2.05 -9.74 -0.57
CA TYR A 12 -0.98 -9.87 0.41
C TYR A 12 -0.92 -11.29 0.98
N LYS A 13 -2.04 -11.88 1.38
CA LYS A 13 -2.08 -13.28 1.86
C LYS A 13 -1.58 -14.27 0.80
N LYS A 14 -1.83 -13.99 -0.48
CA LYS A 14 -1.41 -14.86 -1.60
C LYS A 14 0.10 -14.77 -1.87
N TYR A 15 0.68 -13.58 -1.78
CA TYR A 15 2.05 -13.33 -2.27
C TYR A 15 3.06 -12.89 -1.21
N ASN A 16 2.69 -12.72 0.07
CA ASN A 16 3.60 -12.25 1.11
C ASN A 16 4.80 -13.19 1.33
N SER A 17 4.56 -14.50 1.34
CA SER A 17 5.56 -15.55 1.43
C SER A 17 6.41 -15.67 0.16
N SER A 18 5.94 -15.07 -0.94
CA SER A 18 6.63 -15.05 -2.23
C SER A 18 7.42 -13.76 -2.46
N GLY A 19 7.49 -12.86 -1.47
CA GLY A 19 8.27 -11.62 -1.54
C GLY A 19 7.47 -10.32 -1.61
N LEU A 20 6.13 -10.37 -1.73
CA LEU A 20 5.32 -9.15 -1.71
C LEU A 20 5.28 -8.55 -0.29
N GLN A 21 5.70 -7.30 -0.15
CA GLN A 21 5.47 -6.49 1.04
C GLN A 21 4.58 -5.30 0.72
N ILE A 22 3.71 -4.93 1.66
CA ILE A 22 2.86 -3.73 1.56
C ILE A 22 3.20 -2.81 2.73
N ILE A 23 3.38 -1.53 2.45
CA ILE A 23 3.52 -0.48 3.46
C ILE A 23 2.37 0.51 3.28
N GLY A 24 1.52 0.61 4.29
CA GLY A 24 0.47 1.61 4.36
C GLY A 24 1.02 2.90 4.98
N VAL A 25 1.00 4.00 4.22
CA VAL A 25 1.29 5.34 4.75
C VAL A 25 -0.03 6.06 4.97
N SER A 26 -0.42 6.25 6.23
CA SER A 26 -1.66 6.97 6.57
C SER A 26 -1.42 8.46 6.73
N LEU A 27 -2.34 9.24 6.16
CA LEU A 27 -2.44 10.68 6.35
C LEU A 27 -3.54 11.05 7.36
N ASP A 28 -3.97 10.14 8.24
CA ASP A 28 -4.92 10.47 9.31
C ASP A 28 -4.37 11.59 10.22
N ARG A 29 -5.27 12.29 10.93
CA ARG A 29 -4.89 13.38 11.85
C ARG A 29 -4.71 12.92 13.29
N THR A 30 -5.28 11.77 13.66
CA THR A 30 -5.18 11.26 15.03
C THR A 30 -4.84 9.78 15.00
N LYS A 31 -4.10 9.34 16.02
CA LYS A 31 -3.66 7.96 16.18
C LYS A 31 -4.85 7.02 16.31
N GLU A 32 -5.89 7.44 17.01
CA GLU A 32 -7.07 6.63 17.30
C GLU A 32 -7.85 6.31 16.01
N GLN A 33 -8.03 7.30 15.13
CA GLN A 33 -8.69 7.09 13.83
C GLN A 33 -7.89 6.12 12.96
N TRP A 34 -6.57 6.30 12.93
CA TRP A 34 -5.65 5.46 12.18
C TRP A 34 -5.63 4.01 12.66
N GLU A 35 -5.47 3.79 13.98
CA GLU A 35 -5.45 2.45 14.57
C GLU A 35 -6.80 1.75 14.46
N LYS A 36 -7.90 2.48 14.69
CA LYS A 36 -9.25 1.96 14.47
C LYS A 36 -9.44 1.55 13.01
N ALA A 37 -8.94 2.35 12.07
CA ALA A 37 -9.03 2.05 10.65
C ALA A 37 -8.28 0.76 10.27
N ILE A 38 -7.09 0.53 10.83
CA ILE A 38 -6.32 -0.71 10.63
C ILE A 38 -7.08 -1.91 11.17
N SER A 39 -7.64 -1.78 12.38
CA SER A 39 -8.37 -2.86 13.05
C SER A 39 -9.67 -3.21 12.32
N ASP A 40 -10.51 -2.21 12.00
CA ASP A 40 -11.80 -2.41 11.34
C ASP A 40 -11.65 -3.15 10.00
N ASP A 41 -10.61 -2.81 9.23
CA ASP A 41 -10.40 -3.39 7.90
C ASP A 41 -9.50 -4.64 7.91
N ASN A 42 -9.00 -5.06 9.07
CA ASN A 42 -8.10 -6.19 9.24
C ASN A 42 -6.85 -6.12 8.32
N LEU A 43 -6.11 -5.02 8.36
CA LEU A 43 -4.96 -4.77 7.46
C LEU A 43 -3.66 -5.36 8.03
N PRO A 44 -3.17 -6.52 7.54
CA PRO A 44 -2.13 -7.30 8.21
C PRO A 44 -0.68 -6.89 7.88
N TRP A 45 -0.49 -5.80 7.13
CA TRP A 45 0.82 -5.35 6.67
C TRP A 45 1.36 -4.19 7.52
N ILE A 46 2.53 -3.67 7.19
CA ILE A 46 3.18 -2.60 7.95
C ILE A 46 2.45 -1.28 7.73
N HIS A 47 2.11 -0.57 8.80
CA HIS A 47 1.50 0.75 8.74
C HIS A 47 2.40 1.79 9.38
N VAL A 48 2.51 2.95 8.75
CA VAL A 48 3.23 4.12 9.27
C VAL A 48 2.37 5.37 9.10
N SER A 49 2.54 6.35 9.98
CA SER A 49 1.90 7.65 9.88
C SER A 49 2.69 8.68 10.67
N ASN A 50 2.85 9.89 10.12
CA ASN A 50 3.34 11.04 10.87
C ASN A 50 2.20 11.86 11.53
N LEU A 51 0.95 11.45 11.35
CA LEU A 51 -0.27 12.14 11.83
C LEU A 51 -0.39 13.61 11.38
N ASP A 52 0.31 13.98 10.31
CA ASP A 52 0.45 15.37 9.84
C ASP A 52 -0.36 15.65 8.56
N PHE A 53 -1.33 14.79 8.22
CA PHE A 53 -2.23 14.96 7.07
C PHE A 53 -1.44 15.26 5.77
N TRP A 54 -1.77 16.33 5.04
CA TRP A 54 -1.06 16.75 3.82
C TRP A 54 0.36 17.28 4.04
N ASN A 55 0.75 17.55 5.29
CA ASN A 55 2.12 17.91 5.65
C ASN A 55 3.00 16.69 5.91
N ASP A 56 2.51 15.47 5.70
CA ASP A 56 3.36 14.29 5.81
C ASP A 56 4.58 14.37 4.86
N PRO A 57 5.81 14.14 5.35
CA PRO A 57 7.03 14.25 4.55
C PRO A 57 7.07 13.25 3.39
N VAL A 58 6.52 12.05 3.55
CA VAL A 58 6.43 11.04 2.49
C VAL A 58 5.40 11.46 1.44
N ALA A 59 4.24 11.95 1.88
CA ALA A 59 3.22 12.48 0.96
C ALA A 59 3.78 13.61 0.09
N ARG A 60 4.54 14.55 0.68
CA ARG A 60 5.19 15.63 -0.06
C ARG A 60 6.28 15.12 -1.00
N MET A 61 7.14 14.21 -0.54
CA MET A 61 8.22 13.62 -1.35
C MET A 61 7.67 12.91 -2.60
N TYR A 62 6.56 12.18 -2.46
CA TYR A 62 5.91 11.48 -3.57
C TYR A 62 4.89 12.36 -4.32
N SER A 63 4.79 13.65 -3.99
CA SER A 63 3.85 14.61 -4.59
C SER A 63 2.39 14.12 -4.59
N ILE A 64 1.97 13.52 -3.47
CA ILE A 64 0.61 13.01 -3.28
C ILE A 64 -0.36 14.18 -3.18
N ARG A 65 -1.37 14.20 -4.06
CA ARG A 65 -2.39 15.27 -4.12
C ARG A 65 -3.81 14.79 -3.85
N ALA A 66 -4.02 13.48 -3.86
CA ALA A 66 -5.28 12.85 -3.59
C ALA A 66 -5.04 11.44 -3.05
N ILE A 67 -5.94 10.97 -2.17
CA ILE A 67 -5.94 9.59 -1.69
C ILE A 67 -7.23 8.90 -2.16
N PRO A 68 -7.22 7.58 -2.42
CA PRO A 68 -6.06 6.66 -2.43
C PRO A 68 -5.06 6.87 -3.59
N GLN A 69 -3.76 6.80 -3.29
CA GLN A 69 -2.67 6.55 -4.26
C GLN A 69 -1.87 5.31 -3.86
N SER A 70 -1.35 4.57 -4.85
CA SER A 70 -0.46 3.43 -4.64
C SER A 70 0.69 3.41 -5.64
N PHE A 71 1.80 2.83 -5.22
CA PHE A 71 2.99 2.60 -6.04
C PHE A 71 3.40 1.15 -5.84
N LEU A 72 3.78 0.49 -6.93
CA LEU A 72 4.47 -0.79 -6.86
C LEU A 72 5.94 -0.53 -7.17
N LEU A 73 6.80 -0.92 -6.25
CA LEU A 73 8.24 -0.80 -6.37
C LEU A 73 8.83 -2.20 -6.58
N ASP A 74 9.91 -2.29 -7.35
CA ASP A 74 10.74 -3.49 -7.38
C ASP A 74 11.71 -3.55 -6.18
N GLU A 75 12.51 -4.61 -6.10
CA GLU A 75 13.51 -4.83 -5.05
C GLU A 75 14.63 -3.78 -5.00
N ASN A 76 14.85 -3.05 -6.10
CA ASN A 76 15.81 -1.95 -6.19
C ASN A 76 15.18 -0.61 -5.82
N GLY A 77 13.89 -0.58 -5.49
CA GLY A 77 13.14 0.62 -5.13
C GLY A 77 12.63 1.42 -6.34
N TYR A 78 12.71 0.89 -7.56
CA TYR A 78 12.17 1.57 -8.74
C TYR A 78 10.67 1.40 -8.83
N VAL A 79 9.96 2.49 -9.13
CA VAL A 79 8.51 2.45 -9.35
C VAL A 79 8.21 1.78 -10.69
N ILE A 80 7.62 0.58 -10.65
CA ILE A 80 7.25 -0.20 -11.83
C ILE A 80 5.75 -0.15 -12.18
N ALA A 81 4.92 0.38 -11.27
CA ALA A 81 3.52 0.72 -11.54
C ALA A 81 2.97 1.75 -10.54
N LYS A 82 1.88 2.42 -10.92
CA LYS A 82 1.17 3.39 -10.09
C LYS A 82 -0.34 3.15 -10.16
N ASN A 83 -1.03 3.28 -9.02
CA ASN A 83 -2.49 3.26 -8.90
C ASN A 83 -3.21 2.04 -9.51
N LEU A 84 -2.53 0.90 -9.64
CA LEU A 84 -3.15 -0.35 -10.06
C LEU A 84 -4.09 -0.87 -8.96
N ARG A 85 -5.16 -1.56 -9.38
CA ARG A 85 -6.20 -2.13 -8.51
C ARG A 85 -6.72 -3.45 -9.06
N GLY A 86 -7.33 -4.25 -8.20
CA GLY A 86 -7.98 -5.50 -8.58
C GLY A 86 -7.06 -6.40 -9.41
N LEU A 87 -7.59 -6.95 -10.51
CA LEU A 87 -6.86 -7.89 -11.37
C LEU A 87 -5.60 -7.28 -12.00
N SER A 88 -5.62 -5.99 -12.35
CA SER A 88 -4.46 -5.33 -12.95
C SER A 88 -3.26 -5.28 -12.00
N LEU A 89 -3.52 -5.05 -10.70
CA LEU A 89 -2.49 -5.07 -9.67
C LEU A 89 -1.98 -6.50 -9.45
N GLU A 90 -2.89 -7.47 -9.35
CA GLU A 90 -2.55 -8.87 -9.14
C GLU A 90 -1.65 -9.42 -10.25
N GLN A 91 -1.99 -9.18 -11.51
CA GLN A 91 -1.17 -9.58 -12.67
C GLN A 91 0.21 -8.93 -12.65
N LYS A 92 0.30 -7.64 -12.28
CA LYS A 92 1.59 -6.95 -12.23
C LYS A 92 2.49 -7.47 -11.11
N VAL A 93 1.92 -7.77 -9.94
CA VAL A 93 2.64 -8.42 -8.83
C VAL A 93 3.14 -9.80 -9.24
N GLU A 94 2.27 -10.62 -9.84
CA GLU A 94 2.65 -11.95 -10.28
C GLU A 94 3.77 -11.92 -11.33
N SER A 95 3.68 -10.99 -12.29
CA SER A 95 4.75 -10.76 -13.27
C SER A 95 6.05 -10.33 -12.61
N ALA A 96 6.02 -9.40 -11.66
CA ALA A 96 7.23 -8.92 -10.97
C ALA A 96 7.91 -10.04 -10.15
N LEU A 97 7.12 -10.85 -9.44
CA LEU A 97 7.65 -11.95 -8.62
C LEU A 97 8.16 -13.13 -9.44
N SER A 98 7.64 -13.33 -10.66
CA SER A 98 8.08 -14.42 -11.55
C SER A 98 9.40 -14.12 -12.27
N ILE A 99 9.80 -12.85 -12.37
CA ILE A 99 11.05 -12.42 -13.00
C ILE A 99 12.26 -12.71 -12.09
N ASN A 100 12.04 -12.79 -10.77
CA ASN A 100 13.09 -12.97 -9.77
C ASN A 100 13.32 -14.45 -9.38
N LYS A 101 12.88 -15.39 -10.22
CA LYS A 101 13.16 -16.83 -10.07
C LYS A 101 14.33 -17.26 -10.94
#